data_AF-A0A1M8A080-F1
#
_entry.id   AF-A0A1M8A080-F1
#
_cell.length_a   1.000
_cell.length_b   1.000
_cell.length_c   1.000
_cell.angle_alpha   90.00
_cell.angle_beta   90.00
_cell.angle_gamma   90.00
#
_symmetry.space_group_name_H-M   'P 1'
#
loop_
_entity.id
_entity.type
_entity.pdbx_description
1 polymer ?
#
loop_
_entity_poly.entity_id
_entity_poly.type
_entity_poly.pdbx_seq_one_letter_code
_entity_poly.pdbx_strand_id
1 'polypeptide(L)'
;MALPPALQALSIGAPDAPNTLELYVDYLCPFSAKQLLNFDRDAVPLLIGDEAPFAGQVRVVVRPVPQPWHASSTYLHETALAVARLAPSERAALAHPTTNPFWVFSQALMRESERWYESPVRGKSGDQVRAELAALAVHVLSDEPRRAGTPPLVSLPDDTPLGQAVRAWTRVSDDGNTGAKIVPDLKYCVKIGRQNGVHVTPTALWNGVVEPSISSSFTQAQWADFFRERVRHARI
;
A
#
# COMPACT_ATOMS: atom_id res chain seq x y z
N MET A 1 -5.87 -11.37 -9.03
CA MET A 1 -5.91 -12.14 -7.76
C MET A 1 -6.84 -11.47 -6.78
N ALA A 2 -7.67 -12.24 -6.06
CA ALA A 2 -8.70 -11.66 -5.20
C ALA A 2 -8.11 -11.03 -3.91
N LEU A 3 -8.70 -9.91 -3.49
CA LEU A 3 -8.55 -9.33 -2.15
C LEU A 3 -9.80 -9.68 -1.33
N PRO A 4 -9.69 -9.99 -0.02
CA PRO A 4 -10.86 -10.12 0.83
C PRO A 4 -11.57 -8.76 0.96
N PRO A 5 -12.87 -8.72 1.32
CA PRO A 5 -13.62 -7.46 1.43
C PRO A 5 -12.94 -6.42 2.32
N ALA A 6 -12.35 -6.89 3.42
CA ALA A 6 -11.58 -6.12 4.37
C ALA A 6 -10.35 -5.36 3.82
N LEU A 7 -9.79 -5.82 2.70
CA LEU A 7 -8.51 -5.35 2.17
C LEU A 7 -8.65 -4.79 0.75
N GLN A 8 -9.85 -4.36 0.33
CA GLN A 8 -10.01 -3.77 -1.00
C GLN A 8 -9.18 -2.50 -1.21
N ALA A 9 -8.86 -1.76 -0.13
CA ALA A 9 -8.04 -0.56 -0.18
C ALA A 9 -6.60 -0.82 -0.63
N LEU A 10 -6.12 -2.08 -0.60
CA LEU A 10 -4.79 -2.46 -1.08
C LEU A 10 -4.65 -2.33 -2.61
N SER A 11 -5.71 -1.94 -3.33
CA SER A 11 -5.69 -1.83 -4.78
C SER A 11 -6.24 -0.52 -5.32
N ILE A 12 -5.72 -0.14 -6.49
CA ILE A 12 -6.24 0.91 -7.38
C ILE A 12 -6.60 0.29 -8.75
N GLY A 13 -7.25 1.08 -9.61
CA GLY A 13 -7.76 0.64 -10.91
C GLY A 13 -9.16 0.02 -10.82
N ALA A 14 -9.73 -0.29 -11.98
CA ALA A 14 -11.10 -0.80 -12.06
C ALA A 14 -11.25 -2.14 -11.30
N PRO A 15 -12.26 -2.30 -10.42
CA PRO A 15 -12.45 -3.53 -9.65
C PRO A 15 -12.64 -4.80 -10.49
N ASP A 16 -13.15 -4.63 -11.70
CA ASP A 16 -13.47 -5.64 -12.72
C ASP A 16 -12.44 -5.70 -13.86
N ALA A 17 -11.29 -5.02 -13.72
CA ALA A 17 -10.22 -5.08 -14.71
C ALA A 17 -9.82 -6.54 -15.01
N PRO A 18 -9.62 -6.91 -16.29
CA PRO A 18 -9.34 -8.29 -16.69
C PRO A 18 -7.97 -8.78 -16.21
N ASN A 19 -7.03 -7.87 -15.94
CA ASN A 19 -5.69 -8.19 -15.48
C ASN A 19 -5.42 -7.65 -14.07
N THR A 20 -4.56 -8.35 -13.33
CA THR A 20 -4.05 -7.88 -12.03
C THR A 20 -2.52 -7.81 -12.05
N LEU A 21 -1.98 -6.65 -11.71
CA LEU A 21 -0.58 -6.49 -11.35
C LEU A 21 -0.49 -6.43 -9.81
N GLU A 22 0.32 -7.29 -9.21
CA GLU A 22 0.58 -7.25 -7.76
C GLU A 22 2.02 -6.81 -7.50
N LEU A 23 2.20 -5.83 -6.62
CA LEU A 23 3.50 -5.29 -6.21
C LEU A 23 3.74 -5.66 -4.76
N TYR A 24 4.61 -6.63 -4.51
CA TYR A 24 5.04 -7.02 -3.17
C TYR A 24 6.17 -6.11 -2.72
N VAL A 25 5.93 -5.38 -1.62
CA VAL A 25 6.81 -4.30 -1.17
C VAL A 25 7.08 -4.39 0.32
N ASP A 26 8.28 -3.94 0.70
CA ASP A 26 8.60 -3.61 2.09
C ASP A 26 8.80 -2.09 2.19
N TYR A 27 8.09 -1.43 3.11
CA TYR A 27 8.20 0.01 3.33
C TYR A 27 9.58 0.50 3.79
N LEU A 28 10.47 -0.40 4.25
CA LEU A 28 11.87 -0.05 4.56
C LEU A 28 12.87 -0.50 3.49
N CYS A 29 12.43 -1.17 2.42
CA CYS A 29 13.32 -1.52 1.33
C CYS A 29 13.47 -0.31 0.37
N PRO A 30 14.70 0.21 0.15
CA PRO A 30 14.91 1.34 -0.76
C PRO A 30 14.52 0.99 -2.22
N PHE A 31 14.66 -0.27 -2.64
CA PHE A 31 14.21 -0.70 -3.96
C PHE A 31 12.69 -0.77 -4.07
N SER A 32 11.99 -1.10 -2.99
CA SER A 32 10.52 -1.05 -2.95
C SER A 32 10.02 0.39 -2.97
N ALA A 33 10.67 1.29 -2.24
CA ALA A 33 10.39 2.73 -2.32
C ALA A 33 10.59 3.24 -3.76
N LYS A 34 11.73 2.91 -4.38
CA LYS A 34 11.99 3.25 -5.79
C LYS A 34 10.90 2.70 -6.72
N GLN A 35 10.50 1.44 -6.56
CA GLN A 35 9.46 0.83 -7.40
C GLN A 35 8.12 1.54 -7.25
N LEU A 36 7.60 1.70 -6.03
CA LEU A 36 6.24 2.21 -5.83
C LEU A 36 6.13 3.69 -6.19
N LEU A 37 7.15 4.50 -5.86
CA LEU A 37 7.20 5.91 -6.23
C LEU A 37 7.32 6.10 -7.75
N ASN A 38 8.16 5.32 -8.44
CA ASN A 38 8.24 5.39 -9.90
C ASN A 38 6.97 4.84 -10.55
N PHE A 39 6.36 3.78 -10.02
CA PHE A 39 5.11 3.23 -10.54
C PHE A 39 3.99 4.28 -10.50
N ASP A 40 3.84 4.97 -9.38
CA ASP A 40 2.85 6.05 -9.23
C ASP A 40 3.11 7.23 -10.18
N ARG A 41 4.38 7.59 -10.41
CA ARG A 41 4.73 8.66 -11.35
C ARG A 41 4.51 8.25 -12.81
N ASP A 42 4.96 7.06 -13.19
CA ASP A 42 5.15 6.67 -14.59
C ASP A 42 4.07 5.72 -15.11
N ALA A 43 3.62 4.77 -14.29
CA ALA A 43 2.69 3.71 -14.70
C ALA A 43 1.24 4.07 -14.44
N VAL A 44 0.93 4.69 -13.29
CA VAL A 44 -0.44 5.07 -12.92
C VAL A 44 -1.11 5.97 -13.98
N PRO A 45 -0.46 7.00 -14.55
CA PRO A 45 -1.06 7.80 -15.62
C PRO A 45 -1.38 7.01 -16.90
N LEU A 46 -0.78 5.84 -17.09
CA LEU A 46 -1.08 4.95 -18.21
C LEU A 46 -2.33 4.08 -17.95
N LEU A 47 -2.70 3.90 -16.67
CA LEU A 47 -3.76 2.99 -16.23
C LEU A 47 -5.02 3.71 -15.73
N ILE A 48 -4.88 4.93 -15.19
CA ILE A 48 -5.95 5.65 -14.47
C ILE A 48 -5.95 7.11 -14.92
N GLY A 49 -7.13 7.59 -15.33
CA GLY A 49 -7.36 8.93 -15.88
C GLY A 49 -8.17 8.84 -17.18
N ASP A 50 -8.79 9.95 -17.58
CA ASP A 50 -9.72 9.97 -18.73
C ASP A 50 -9.02 9.60 -20.05
N GLU A 51 -7.75 10.00 -20.19
CA GLU A 51 -6.92 9.76 -21.38
C GLU A 51 -5.93 8.59 -21.21
N ALA A 52 -6.10 7.78 -20.15
CA ALA A 52 -5.17 6.69 -19.86
C ALA A 52 -5.29 5.57 -20.92
N PRO A 53 -4.22 5.24 -21.68
CA PRO A 53 -4.28 4.29 -22.81
C PRO A 53 -4.67 2.86 -22.42
N PHE A 54 -4.56 2.50 -21.14
CA PHE A 54 -4.94 1.20 -20.61
C PHE A 54 -6.00 1.31 -19.50
N ALA A 55 -6.81 2.37 -19.52
CA ALA A 55 -7.92 2.57 -18.60
C ALA A 55 -8.80 1.31 -18.49
N GLY A 56 -9.08 0.89 -17.26
CA GLY A 56 -9.92 -0.29 -16.97
C GLY A 56 -9.28 -1.66 -17.26
N GLN A 57 -8.05 -1.71 -17.78
CA GLN A 57 -7.44 -2.97 -18.22
C GLN A 57 -6.64 -3.70 -17.13
N VAL A 58 -6.15 -2.95 -16.13
CA VAL A 58 -5.28 -3.47 -15.08
C VAL A 58 -5.73 -2.95 -13.72
N ARG A 59 -5.98 -3.88 -12.80
CA ARG A 59 -6.07 -3.60 -11.37
C ARG A 59 -4.69 -3.76 -10.76
N VAL A 60 -4.25 -2.79 -9.98
CA VAL A 60 -2.95 -2.83 -9.30
C VAL A 60 -3.18 -3.10 -7.83
N VAL A 61 -2.51 -4.10 -7.26
CA VAL A 61 -2.58 -4.46 -5.85
C VAL A 61 -1.21 -4.29 -5.22
N VAL A 62 -1.10 -3.52 -4.16
CA VAL A 62 0.10 -3.49 -3.32
C VAL A 62 -0.04 -4.55 -2.23
N ARG A 63 1.01 -5.35 -2.06
CA ARG A 63 1.09 -6.44 -1.08
C ARG A 63 2.18 -6.10 -0.05
N PRO A 64 1.78 -5.64 1.15
CA PRO A 64 2.72 -5.37 2.24
C PRO A 64 3.40 -6.66 2.70
N VAL A 65 4.73 -6.75 2.60
CA VAL A 65 5.54 -7.87 3.10
C VAL A 65 6.73 -7.33 3.90
N PRO A 66 6.67 -7.33 5.24
CA PRO A 66 7.81 -6.94 6.06
C PRO A 66 8.96 -7.93 5.90
N GLN A 67 10.17 -7.43 5.64
CA GLN A 67 11.37 -8.24 5.65
C GLN A 67 11.90 -8.39 7.08
N PRO A 68 12.22 -9.61 7.54
CA PRO A 68 12.67 -9.85 8.92
C PRO A 68 13.97 -9.12 9.32
N TRP A 69 14.79 -8.72 8.35
CA TRP A 69 16.03 -7.97 8.58
C TRP A 69 15.84 -6.45 8.57
N HIS A 70 14.61 -5.96 8.44
CA HIS A 70 14.26 -4.56 8.66
C HIS A 70 13.45 -4.47 9.97
N ALA A 71 14.13 -4.36 11.12
CA ALA A 71 13.52 -4.60 12.43
C ALA A 71 12.24 -3.78 12.71
N SER A 72 12.20 -2.52 12.28
CA SER A 72 11.06 -1.61 12.48
C SER A 72 9.98 -1.73 11.40
N SER A 73 10.21 -2.50 10.33
CA SER A 73 9.33 -2.55 9.16
C SER A 73 7.90 -2.95 9.55
N THR A 74 7.75 -3.93 10.42
CA THR A 74 6.44 -4.42 10.90
C THR A 74 5.53 -3.28 11.39
N TYR A 75 6.06 -2.25 12.06
CA TYR A 75 5.26 -1.12 12.53
C TYR A 75 4.64 -0.30 11.37
N LEU A 76 5.38 -0.15 10.26
CA LEU A 76 4.92 0.57 9.07
C LEU A 76 3.83 -0.24 8.37
N HIS A 77 4.04 -1.56 8.20
CA HIS A 77 3.06 -2.45 7.57
C HIS A 77 1.76 -2.52 8.37
N GLU A 78 1.83 -2.63 9.70
CA GLU A 78 0.67 -2.61 10.57
C GLU A 78 -0.09 -1.28 10.50
N THR A 79 0.63 -0.15 10.46
CA THR A 79 -0.01 1.17 10.31
C THR A 79 -0.67 1.32 8.94
N ALA A 80 -0.02 0.88 7.87
CA ALA A 80 -0.59 0.91 6.53
C ALA A 80 -1.86 0.07 6.44
N LEU A 81 -1.86 -1.14 7.00
CA LEU A 81 -3.04 -1.99 7.04
C LEU A 81 -4.14 -1.42 7.95
N ALA A 82 -3.79 -0.74 9.04
CA ALA A 82 -4.77 -0.01 9.85
C ALA A 82 -5.43 1.11 9.04
N VAL A 83 -4.68 1.86 8.24
CA VAL A 83 -5.24 2.84 7.30
C VAL A 83 -6.15 2.17 6.27
N ALA A 84 -5.75 1.01 5.72
CA ALA A 84 -6.62 0.25 4.81
C ALA A 84 -7.95 -0.17 5.46
N ARG A 85 -7.94 -0.52 6.75
CA ARG A 85 -9.15 -0.87 7.51
C ARG A 85 -10.07 0.31 7.79
N LEU A 86 -9.52 1.51 7.85
CA LEU A 86 -10.27 2.74 8.07
C LEU A 86 -10.66 3.42 6.74
N ALA A 87 -10.24 2.87 5.60
CA ALA A 87 -10.56 3.42 4.29
C ALA A 87 -12.08 3.34 4.00
N PRO A 88 -12.61 4.25 3.15
CA PRO A 88 -13.99 4.16 2.69
C PRO A 88 -14.32 2.79 2.07
N SER A 89 -15.51 2.28 2.32
CA SER A 89 -15.97 1.01 1.73
C SER A 89 -16.34 1.13 0.25
N GLU A 90 -16.49 2.36 -0.25
CA GLU A 90 -16.85 2.65 -1.63
C GLU A 90 -15.70 2.30 -2.59
N ARG A 91 -15.90 1.27 -3.41
CA ARG A 91 -14.87 0.80 -4.35
C ARG A 91 -14.43 1.86 -5.35
N ALA A 92 -15.32 2.79 -5.72
CA ALA A 92 -15.00 3.90 -6.62
C ALA A 92 -13.94 4.82 -5.98
N ALA A 93 -14.07 5.14 -4.70
CA ALA A 93 -13.09 5.95 -3.98
C ALA A 93 -11.73 5.24 -3.84
N LEU A 94 -11.73 3.90 -3.74
CA LEU A 94 -10.50 3.11 -3.66
C LEU A 94 -9.81 2.93 -5.02
N ALA A 95 -10.54 3.02 -6.12
CA ALA A 95 -10.01 2.80 -7.46
C ALA A 95 -9.03 3.89 -7.92
N HIS A 96 -9.15 5.10 -7.39
CA HIS A 96 -8.28 6.22 -7.79
C HIS A 96 -7.14 6.45 -6.76
N PRO A 97 -5.88 6.61 -7.20
CA PRO A 97 -4.71 6.70 -6.33
C PRO A 97 -4.74 7.91 -5.39
N THR A 98 -5.40 9.01 -5.79
CA THR A 98 -5.47 10.23 -4.97
C THR A 98 -6.60 10.21 -3.94
N THR A 99 -7.57 9.30 -4.05
CA THR A 99 -8.69 9.17 -3.10
C THR A 99 -8.59 7.90 -2.26
N ASN A 100 -7.69 6.97 -2.61
CA ASN A 100 -7.42 5.77 -1.84
C ASN A 100 -6.43 6.08 -0.69
N PRO A 101 -6.86 6.11 0.58
CA PRO A 101 -5.99 6.49 1.70
C PRO A 101 -4.83 5.50 1.92
N PHE A 102 -5.02 4.21 1.62
CA PHE A 102 -3.93 3.24 1.73
C PHE A 102 -2.85 3.49 0.69
N TRP A 103 -3.22 3.82 -0.55
CA TRP A 103 -2.27 4.16 -1.61
C TRP A 103 -1.49 5.43 -1.27
N VAL A 104 -2.20 6.51 -0.92
CA VAL A 104 -1.61 7.80 -0.50
C VAL A 104 -0.65 7.60 0.68
N PHE A 105 -1.07 6.86 1.71
CA PHE A 105 -0.23 6.62 2.87
C PHE A 105 0.97 5.72 2.56
N SER A 106 0.81 4.71 1.70
CA SER A 106 1.92 3.88 1.22
C SER A 106 3.00 4.71 0.53
N GLN A 107 2.59 5.68 -0.31
CA GLN A 107 3.52 6.62 -0.95
C GLN A 107 4.26 7.48 0.08
N ALA A 108 3.56 7.97 1.11
CA ALA A 108 4.18 8.74 2.19
C ALA A 108 5.19 7.91 2.98
N LEU A 109 4.86 6.66 3.34
CA LEU A 109 5.78 5.75 4.02
C LEU A 109 7.06 5.50 3.20
N MET A 110 6.94 5.34 1.88
CA MET A 110 8.10 5.16 1.01
C MET A 110 8.99 6.42 0.96
N ARG A 111 8.38 7.61 0.89
CA ARG A 111 9.11 8.89 0.90
C ARG A 111 9.82 9.15 2.23
N GLU A 112 9.21 8.77 3.35
CA GLU A 112 9.77 8.95 4.69
C GLU A 112 10.54 7.72 5.22
N SER A 113 10.81 6.71 4.38
CA SER A 113 11.36 5.43 4.84
C SER A 113 12.66 5.57 5.65
N GLU A 114 13.54 6.51 5.29
CA GLU A 114 14.80 6.78 5.99
C GLU A 114 14.61 7.16 7.47
N ARG A 115 13.51 7.85 7.81
CA ARG A 115 13.16 8.23 9.19
C ARG A 115 12.94 7.01 10.08
N TRP A 116 12.62 5.87 9.48
CA TRP A 116 12.22 4.65 10.15
C TRP A 116 13.27 3.55 10.07
N TYR A 117 14.41 3.80 9.43
CA TYR A 117 15.56 2.90 9.45
C TYR A 117 16.04 2.63 10.87
N GLU A 118 16.75 1.52 11.05
CA GLU A 118 17.15 1.02 12.36
C GLU A 118 17.93 2.06 13.18
N SER A 119 18.83 2.81 12.54
CA SER A 119 19.64 3.82 13.22
C SER A 119 18.78 4.94 13.85
N PRO A 120 17.88 5.63 13.13
CA PRO A 120 16.97 6.62 13.72
C PRO A 120 16.02 6.09 14.81
N VAL A 121 15.60 4.83 14.74
CA VAL A 121 14.58 4.27 15.65
C VAL A 121 15.14 3.43 16.80
N ARG A 122 16.45 3.16 16.84
CA ARG A 122 17.09 2.26 17.83
C ARG A 122 16.78 2.55 19.30
N GLY A 123 16.51 3.81 19.64
CA GLY A 123 16.22 4.24 21.01
C GLY A 123 14.73 4.37 21.32
N LYS A 124 13.85 4.09 20.36
CA LYS A 124 12.40 4.25 20.49
C LYS A 124 11.75 2.95 20.94
N SER A 125 10.78 3.04 21.84
CA SER A 125 9.86 1.93 22.11
C SER A 125 8.93 1.72 20.91
N GLY A 126 8.36 0.51 20.80
CA GLY A 126 7.35 0.22 19.79
C GLY A 126 6.16 1.18 19.83
N ASP A 127 5.73 1.59 21.02
CA ASP A 127 4.64 2.56 21.20
C ASP A 127 5.00 3.97 20.72
N GLN A 128 6.25 4.40 20.91
CA GLN A 128 6.73 5.68 20.37
C GLN A 128 6.72 5.67 18.84
N VAL A 129 7.22 4.59 18.22
CA VAL A 129 7.19 4.42 16.75
C VAL A 129 5.75 4.43 16.23
N ARG A 130 4.83 3.70 16.87
CA ARG A 130 3.40 3.69 16.51
C ARG A 130 2.73 5.04 16.66
N ALA A 131 3.05 5.79 17.71
CA ALA A 131 2.50 7.12 17.93
C ALA A 131 2.94 8.08 16.83
N GLU A 132 4.22 8.06 16.45
CA GLU A 132 4.73 8.88 15.35
C GLU A 132 4.15 8.46 13.98
N LEU A 133 3.97 7.16 13.73
CA LEU A 133 3.31 6.66 12.51
C LEU A 133 1.83 7.06 12.44
N ALA A 134 1.12 7.04 13.57
CA ALA A 134 -0.25 7.54 13.63
C ALA A 134 -0.33 9.05 13.38
N ALA A 135 0.64 9.83 13.89
CA ALA A 135 0.75 11.26 13.59
C ALA A 135 1.03 11.50 12.10
N LEU A 136 1.88 10.69 11.46
CA LEU A 136 2.09 10.74 10.01
C LEU A 136 0.80 10.46 9.24
N ALA A 137 0.00 9.47 9.68
CA ALA A 137 -1.30 9.19 9.06
C ALA A 137 -2.27 10.37 9.16
N VAL A 138 -2.32 11.07 10.31
CA VAL A 138 -3.12 12.30 10.45
C VAL A 138 -2.62 13.39 9.50
N HIS A 139 -1.30 13.61 9.46
CA HIS A 139 -0.71 14.62 8.61
C HIS A 139 -1.09 14.43 7.14
N VAL A 140 -0.84 13.22 6.62
CA VAL A 140 -1.01 12.89 5.20
C VAL A 140 -2.49 12.76 4.81
N LEU A 141 -3.33 12.19 5.68
CA LEU A 141 -4.71 11.83 5.31
C LEU A 141 -5.76 12.85 5.76
N SER A 142 -5.38 13.82 6.60
CA SER A 142 -6.27 14.88 7.11
C SER A 142 -5.70 16.28 6.93
N ASP A 143 -4.48 16.55 7.42
CA ASP A 143 -3.96 17.92 7.43
C ASP A 143 -3.60 18.41 6.02
N GLU A 144 -2.91 17.60 5.23
CA GLU A 144 -2.55 17.91 3.84
C GLU A 144 -3.79 18.13 2.95
N PRO A 145 -4.80 17.22 2.92
CA PRO A 145 -6.04 17.47 2.21
C PRO A 145 -6.72 18.79 2.61
N ARG A 146 -6.85 19.05 3.93
CA ARG A 146 -7.46 20.30 4.43
C ARG A 146 -6.70 21.53 3.96
N ARG A 147 -5.36 21.51 3.96
CA ARG A 147 -4.53 22.61 3.44
C ARG A 147 -4.70 22.78 1.93
N ALA A 148 -4.92 21.70 1.20
CA ALA A 148 -5.20 21.71 -0.24
C ALA A 148 -6.66 22.06 -0.58
N GLY A 149 -7.52 22.30 0.41
CA GLY A 149 -8.94 22.63 0.20
C GLY A 149 -9.82 21.42 -0.12
N THR A 150 -9.36 20.20 0.14
CA THR A 150 -10.12 18.96 -0.06
C THR A 150 -10.48 18.31 1.29
N PRO A 151 -11.55 17.48 1.35
CA PRO A 151 -11.90 16.77 2.57
C PRO A 151 -10.82 15.73 2.95
N PRO A 152 -10.71 15.35 4.24
CA PRO A 152 -9.90 14.21 4.66
C PRO A 152 -10.23 12.93 3.88
N LEU A 153 -9.22 12.11 3.63
CA LEU A 153 -9.34 10.84 2.89
C LEU A 153 -9.99 9.72 3.71
N VAL A 154 -10.01 9.89 5.03
CA VAL A 154 -10.64 8.98 5.99
C VAL A 154 -11.62 9.76 6.84
N SER A 155 -12.89 9.34 6.80
CA SER A 155 -13.97 9.87 7.62
C SER A 155 -14.45 8.78 8.56
N LEU A 156 -14.40 9.06 9.87
CA LEU A 156 -14.74 8.09 10.91
C LEU A 156 -16.08 8.44 11.56
N PRO A 157 -16.84 7.44 12.02
CA PRO A 157 -18.01 7.67 12.86
C PRO A 157 -17.66 8.43 14.16
N ASP A 158 -18.66 9.11 14.71
CA ASP A 158 -18.65 9.71 16.05
C ASP A 158 -17.50 10.71 16.30
N ASP A 159 -17.03 11.39 15.25
CA ASP A 159 -15.92 12.35 15.31
C ASP A 159 -14.62 11.79 15.92
N THR A 160 -14.44 10.46 15.89
CA THR A 160 -13.23 9.82 16.42
C THR A 160 -11.99 10.35 15.68
N PRO A 161 -10.97 10.90 16.37
CA PRO A 161 -9.77 11.39 15.71
C PRO A 161 -9.03 10.26 14.97
N LEU A 162 -8.59 10.51 13.73
CA LEU A 162 -7.90 9.51 12.91
C LEU A 162 -6.70 8.88 13.63
N GLY A 163 -5.88 9.68 14.30
CA GLY A 163 -4.73 9.18 15.07
C GLY A 163 -5.14 8.23 16.19
N GLN A 164 -6.29 8.46 16.84
CA GLN A 164 -6.83 7.54 17.86
C GLN A 164 -7.30 6.24 17.23
N ALA A 165 -7.98 6.29 16.08
CA ALA A 165 -8.45 5.09 15.38
C ALA A 165 -7.30 4.24 14.85
N VAL A 166 -6.26 4.84 14.25
CA VAL A 166 -5.05 4.13 13.81
C VAL A 166 -4.35 3.47 14.99
N ARG A 167 -4.22 4.17 16.13
CA ARG A 167 -3.67 3.59 17.35
C ARG A 167 -4.52 2.46 17.90
N ALA A 168 -5.85 2.53 17.81
CA ALA A 168 -6.74 1.47 18.27
C ALA A 168 -6.54 0.14 17.50
N TRP A 169 -6.11 0.21 16.25
CA TRP A 169 -5.77 -0.97 15.43
C TRP A 169 -4.35 -1.50 15.69
N THR A 170 -3.40 -0.61 15.96
CA THR A 170 -1.97 -0.93 16.03
C THR A 170 -1.43 -1.11 17.45
N ARG A 171 -2.17 -0.67 18.48
CA ARG A 171 -1.80 -0.89 19.88
C ARG A 171 -1.74 -2.38 20.19
N VAL A 172 -0.67 -2.81 20.85
CA VAL A 172 -0.53 -4.16 21.40
C VAL A 172 -1.40 -4.26 22.66
N SER A 173 -2.18 -5.33 22.78
CA SER A 173 -3.00 -5.57 23.97
C SER A 173 -2.14 -5.73 25.22
N ASP A 174 -2.68 -5.34 26.37
CA ASP A 174 -2.04 -5.57 27.67
C ASP A 174 -2.02 -7.09 28.03
N ASP A 175 -2.82 -7.89 27.32
CA ASP A 175 -2.86 -9.35 27.42
C ASP A 175 -1.74 -10.03 26.62
N GLY A 176 -0.60 -10.23 27.29
CA GLY A 176 0.46 -11.16 26.88
C GLY A 176 0.76 -11.23 25.37
N ASN A 177 0.47 -12.38 24.76
CA ASN A 177 0.84 -12.71 23.38
C ASN A 177 -0.26 -12.42 22.34
N THR A 178 -1.31 -11.68 22.71
CA THR A 178 -2.45 -11.43 21.82
C THR A 178 -2.10 -10.49 20.66
N GLY A 179 -1.13 -9.58 20.86
CA GLY A 179 -0.63 -8.68 19.81
C GLY A 179 -1.59 -7.52 19.50
N ALA A 180 -1.41 -6.87 18.34
CA ALA A 180 -2.28 -5.78 17.89
C ALA A 180 -3.48 -6.31 17.08
N LYS A 181 -4.60 -5.58 17.08
CA LYS A 181 -5.83 -5.96 16.36
C LYS A 181 -5.64 -6.13 14.85
N ILE A 182 -4.64 -5.45 14.27
CA ILE A 182 -4.34 -5.50 12.84
C ILE A 182 -3.50 -6.71 12.42
N VAL A 183 -2.88 -7.43 13.37
CA VAL A 183 -2.00 -8.57 13.09
C VAL A 183 -2.61 -9.65 12.20
N PRO A 184 -3.91 -10.02 12.30
CA PRO A 184 -4.53 -10.98 11.39
C PRO A 184 -4.41 -10.59 9.91
N ASP A 185 -4.50 -9.30 9.57
CA ASP A 185 -4.37 -8.83 8.19
C ASP A 185 -2.93 -8.87 7.71
N LEU A 186 -1.99 -8.52 8.60
CA LEU A 186 -0.57 -8.67 8.30
C LEU A 186 -0.23 -10.14 8.03
N LYS A 187 -0.75 -11.05 8.86
CA LYS A 187 -0.61 -12.50 8.65
C LYS A 187 -1.19 -12.93 7.30
N TYR A 188 -2.34 -12.37 6.88
CA TYR A 188 -2.90 -12.65 5.56
C TYR A 188 -1.96 -12.21 4.42
N CYS A 189 -1.44 -10.98 4.47
CA CYS A 189 -0.49 -10.47 3.48
C CYS A 189 0.82 -11.27 3.43
N VAL A 190 1.37 -11.64 4.58
CA VAL A 190 2.55 -12.52 4.67
C VAL A 190 2.24 -13.92 4.15
N LYS A 191 1.07 -14.48 4.45
CA LYS A 191 0.66 -15.82 3.99
C LYS A 191 0.55 -15.89 2.48
N ILE A 192 -0.07 -14.90 1.84
CA ILE A 192 -0.18 -14.89 0.37
C ILE A 192 1.18 -14.67 -0.30
N GLY A 193 2.06 -13.85 0.27
CA GLY A 193 3.44 -13.72 -0.21
C GLY A 193 4.20 -15.04 -0.13
N ARG A 194 4.13 -15.74 1.00
CA ARG A 194 4.75 -17.07 1.19
C ARG A 194 4.19 -18.11 0.23
N GLN A 195 2.88 -18.12 0.01
CA GLN A 195 2.23 -19.04 -0.94
C GLN A 195 2.75 -18.84 -2.37
N ASN A 196 3.11 -17.61 -2.74
CA ASN A 196 3.68 -17.27 -4.05
C ASN A 196 5.23 -17.28 -4.08
N GLY A 197 5.90 -17.75 -3.02
CA GLY A 197 7.35 -17.82 -2.97
C GLY A 197 8.06 -16.47 -2.92
N VAL A 198 7.38 -15.40 -2.50
CA VAL A 198 7.97 -14.06 -2.39
C VAL A 198 9.00 -14.06 -1.26
N HIS A 199 10.27 -13.86 -1.62
CA HIS A 199 11.39 -13.78 -0.68
C HIS A 199 11.96 -12.36 -0.61
N VAL A 200 12.32 -11.79 -1.76
CA VAL A 200 12.88 -10.43 -1.85
C VAL A 200 11.81 -9.42 -2.24
N THR A 201 11.99 -8.18 -1.78
CA THR A 201 11.14 -7.05 -2.16
C THR A 201 12.00 -5.99 -2.85
N PRO A 202 11.53 -5.38 -3.95
CA PRO A 202 10.23 -5.62 -4.56
C PRO A 202 10.16 -6.93 -5.35
N THR A 203 8.97 -7.52 -5.43
CA THR A 203 8.61 -8.61 -6.37
C THR A 203 7.29 -8.25 -7.03
N ALA A 204 7.19 -8.39 -8.35
CA ALA A 204 5.95 -8.15 -9.07
C ALA A 204 5.34 -9.47 -9.60
N LEU A 205 4.02 -9.58 -9.56
CA LEU A 205 3.28 -10.66 -10.19
C LEU A 205 2.32 -10.10 -11.24
N TRP A 206 2.26 -10.72 -12.41
CA TRP A 206 1.23 -10.48 -13.42
C TRP A 206 0.25 -11.65 -13.44
N ASN A 207 -1.03 -11.37 -13.21
CA ASN A 207 -2.10 -12.37 -13.14
C ASN A 207 -1.78 -13.57 -12.23
N GLY A 208 -1.08 -13.31 -11.12
CA GLY A 208 -0.71 -14.32 -10.12
C GLY A 208 0.58 -15.08 -10.41
N VAL A 209 1.31 -14.77 -11.49
CA VAL A 209 2.60 -15.37 -11.84
C VAL A 209 3.71 -14.34 -11.63
N VAL A 210 4.82 -14.74 -11.00
CA VAL A 210 5.99 -13.87 -10.80
C VAL A 210 6.46 -13.35 -12.16
N GLU A 211 6.61 -12.03 -12.27
CA GLU A 211 7.02 -11.33 -13.49
C GLU A 211 8.41 -10.71 -13.28
N PRO A 212 9.50 -11.43 -13.63
CA PRO A 212 10.86 -11.02 -13.33
C PRO A 212 11.35 -9.87 -14.21
N SER A 213 10.67 -9.55 -15.31
CA SER A 213 11.06 -8.44 -16.18
C SER A 213 10.82 -7.06 -15.53
N ILE A 214 9.89 -6.95 -14.57
CA ILE A 214 9.57 -5.69 -13.92
C ILE A 214 10.68 -5.31 -12.94
N SER A 215 11.39 -4.23 -13.28
CA SER A 215 12.39 -3.62 -12.41
C SER A 215 11.79 -2.48 -11.58
N SER A 216 12.36 -2.22 -10.40
CA SER A 216 12.06 -1.00 -9.62
C SER A 216 12.39 0.30 -10.33
N SER A 217 13.17 0.23 -11.42
CA SER A 217 13.61 1.37 -12.23
C SER A 217 12.90 1.47 -13.58
N PHE A 218 11.79 0.73 -13.79
CA PHE A 218 11.01 0.85 -15.02
C PHE A 218 10.61 2.29 -15.29
N THR A 219 10.92 2.76 -16.49
CA THR A 219 10.47 4.06 -17.00
C THR A 219 9.04 3.98 -17.51
N GLN A 220 8.42 5.13 -17.75
CA GLN A 220 7.10 5.21 -18.38
C GLN A 220 7.04 4.46 -19.72
N ALA A 221 8.07 4.55 -20.56
CA ALA A 221 8.11 3.84 -21.84
C ALA A 221 8.11 2.32 -21.65
N GLN A 222 8.90 1.81 -20.69
CA GLN A 222 8.95 0.38 -20.37
C GLN A 222 7.61 -0.13 -19.80
N TRP A 223 6.94 0.67 -18.96
CA TRP A 223 5.58 0.36 -18.50
C TRP A 223 4.58 0.32 -19.65
N ALA A 224 4.64 1.30 -20.56
CA ALA A 224 3.75 1.34 -21.72
C ALA A 224 3.96 0.13 -22.64
N ASP A 225 5.21 -0.26 -22.89
CA ASP A 225 5.55 -1.46 -23.67
C ASP A 225 5.03 -2.72 -22.98
N PHE A 226 5.30 -2.88 -21.68
CA PHE A 226 4.83 -4.00 -20.88
C PHE A 226 3.30 -4.14 -20.93
N PHE A 227 2.55 -3.08 -20.67
CA PHE A 227 1.09 -3.13 -20.72
C PHE A 227 0.57 -3.39 -22.13
N ARG A 228 1.19 -2.79 -23.15
CA ARG A 228 0.80 -3.02 -24.55
C ARG A 228 0.94 -4.49 -24.94
N GLU A 229 2.01 -5.16 -24.55
CA GLU A 229 2.21 -6.58 -24.85
C GLU A 229 1.22 -7.48 -24.09
N ARG A 230 0.94 -7.17 -22.82
CA ARG A 230 0.17 -8.06 -21.94
C ARG A 230 -1.34 -7.88 -22.01
N VAL A 231 -1.83 -6.66 -22.21
CA VAL A 231 -3.28 -6.37 -22.26
C VAL A 231 -3.89 -6.81 -23.61
N ARG A 232 -3.11 -6.81 -24.69
CA ARG A 232 -3.59 -7.04 -26.08
C ARG A 232 -4.15 -8.44 -26.36
N HIS A 233 -3.95 -9.42 -25.48
CA HIS A 233 -4.31 -10.82 -25.75
C HIS A 233 -5.76 -11.21 -25.38
N ALA A 234 -6.59 -10.27 -24.91
CA ALA A 234 -8.03 -10.51 -24.72
C ALA A 234 -8.83 -10.29 -26.02
N ARG A 235 -8.53 -11.06 -27.07
CA ARG A 235 -9.47 -11.30 -28.17
C ARG A 235 -9.83 -12.78 -28.12
N ILE A 236 -11.01 -13.06 -27.58
CA ILE A 236 -11.69 -14.35 -27.74
C ILE A 236 -12.13 -14.46 -29.19
#